data_AF-A0A563CMH1-F1
#
_entry.id   AF-A0A563CMH1-F1
#
_cell.length_a   1.000
_cell.length_b   1.000
_cell.length_c   1.000
_cell.angle_alpha   90.00
_cell.angle_beta   90.00
_cell.angle_gamma   90.00
#
_symmetry.space_group_name_H-M   'P 1'
#
loop_
_entity.id
_entity.type
_entity.pdbx_description
1 polymer ?
#
loop_
_entity_poly.entity_id
_entity_poly.type
_entity_poly.pdbx_seq_one_letter_code
_entity_poly.pdbx_strand_id
1 'polypeptide(L)' 'KLAISKAIVTAYNDLRGTLKKAELLKRDPREKERKKYGLRSARKREQFSKR' A
#
# COMPACT_ATOMS: atom_id res chain seq x y z
N LYS A 1 4.27 12.80 -1.60
CA LYS A 1 2.89 12.87 -2.14
C LYS A 1 1.86 13.13 -1.05
N LEU A 2 1.65 12.21 -0.09
CA LEU A 2 0.65 12.36 0.97
C LEU A 2 0.78 13.66 1.80
N ALA A 3 2.01 14.08 2.15
CA ALA A 3 2.23 15.30 2.94
C ALA A 3 1.75 16.58 2.21
N ILE A 4 2.04 16.69 0.91
CA ILE A 4 1.62 17.83 0.07
C ILE A 4 0.09 17.85 -0.04
N SER A 5 -0.54 16.70 -0.27
CA SER A 5 -2.00 16.61 -0.33
C SER A 5 -2.68 16.99 1.00
N LYS A 6 -2.06 16.68 2.14
CA LYS A 6 -2.56 17.13 3.45
C LYS A 6 -2.42 18.64 3.64
N ALA A 7 -1.31 19.23 3.21
CA ALA A 7 -1.10 20.68 3.28
C ALA A 7 -2.07 21.47 2.38
N ILE A 8 -2.40 20.94 1.20
CA ILE A 8 -3.39 21.57 0.31
C ILE A 8 -4.79 21.52 0.92
N VAL A 9 -5.19 20.42 1.56
CA VAL A 9 -6.49 20.32 2.24
C VAL A 9 -6.59 21.30 3.42
N THR A 10 -5.50 21.55 4.14
CA THR A 10 -5.52 22.54 5.23
C THR A 10 -5.60 23.98 4.72
N ALA A 11 -5.04 24.28 3.56
CA ALA A 11 -5.10 25.61 2.95
C ALA A 11 -6.42 25.88 2.20
N TYR A 12 -6.97 24.86 1.54
CA TYR A 12 -8.17 24.95 0.71
C TYR A 12 -9.06 23.72 0.93
N ASN A 13 -10.10 23.88 1.75
CA ASN A 13 -10.95 22.77 2.15
C ASN A 13 -11.85 22.25 1.01
N ASP A 14 -12.14 23.10 0.02
CA ASP A 14 -13.00 22.78 -1.14
C ASP A 14 -12.38 21.72 -2.06
N LEU A 15 -11.04 21.66 -2.11
CA LEU A 15 -10.28 20.71 -2.92
C LEU A 15 -10.21 19.31 -2.30
N ARG A 16 -10.76 19.10 -1.10
CA ARG A 16 -10.75 17.78 -0.47
C ARG A 16 -11.50 16.74 -1.30
N GLY A 17 -12.61 17.13 -1.94
CA GLY A 17 -13.42 16.23 -2.78
C GLY A 17 -12.67 15.75 -4.01
N THR A 18 -11.98 16.66 -4.71
CA THR A 18 -11.19 16.35 -5.90
C THR A 18 -9.96 15.48 -5.55
N LEU A 19 -9.25 15.82 -4.47
CA LEU A 19 -8.09 15.06 -3.98
C LEU A 19 -8.47 13.66 -3.48
N LYS A 20 -9.66 13.50 -2.89
CA LYS A 20 -10.18 12.19 -2.48
C LYS A 20 -10.53 11.32 -3.70
N LYS A 21 -11.16 11.89 -4.74
CA LYS A 21 -11.44 11.19 -6.00
C LYS A 21 -10.16 10.77 -6.72
N ALA A 22 -9.10 11.59 -6.64
CA ALA A 22 -7.78 11.27 -7.18
C ALA A 22 -6.93 10.32 -6.31
N GLU A 23 -7.49 9.77 -5.22
CA GLU A 23 -6.83 8.84 -4.28
C GLU A 23 -5.55 9.35 -3.59
N LEU A 24 -5.27 10.65 -3.63
CA LEU A 24 -4.03 11.24 -3.10
C LEU A 24 -4.01 11.40 -1.57
N LEU A 25 -5.16 11.25 -0.92
CA LEU A 25 -5.31 11.40 0.53
C LEU A 25 -5.12 10.09 1.32
N LYS A 26 -5.16 8.92 0.66
CA LYS A 26 -4.96 7.63 1.33
C LYS A 26 -3.46 7.38 1.52
N ARG A 27 -3.07 6.93 2.71
CA ARG A 27 -1.74 6.33 2.92
C ARG A 27 -1.73 4.95 2.28
N ASP A 28 -0.64 4.58 1.63
CA ASP A 28 -0.41 3.20 1.22
C ASP A 28 -0.03 2.33 2.44
N PRO A 29 -0.88 1.36 2.83
CA PRO A 29 -0.58 0.47 3.94
C PRO A 29 0.25 -0.75 3.52
N ARG A 30 0.55 -0.92 2.23
CA ARG A 30 1.22 -2.12 1.73
C ARG A 30 2.64 -2.19 2.26
N GLU A 31 2.96 -3.34 2.84
CA GLU A 31 4.28 -3.66 3.35
C GLU A 31 4.72 -5.01 2.81
N LYS A 32 6.03 -5.24 2.76
CA LYS A 32 6.60 -6.51 2.31
C LYS A 32 6.30 -7.59 3.34
N GLU A 33 5.65 -8.65 2.90
CA GLU A 33 5.41 -9.82 3.74
C GLU A 33 6.72 -10.50 4.18
N ARG A 34 6.74 -10.97 5.43
CA ARG A 34 7.85 -11.75 5.99
C ARG A 34 8.03 -13.09 5.27
N LYS A 35 9.27 -13.56 5.15
CA LYS A 35 9.59 -14.94 4.74
C LYS A 35 9.09 -15.94 5.80
N LYS A 36 8.23 -16.87 5.39
CA LYS A 36 7.75 -17.98 6.24
C LYS A 36 8.69 -19.17 6.12
N TYR A 37 8.81 -19.96 7.19
CA TYR A 37 9.65 -21.16 7.19
C TYR A 37 9.07 -22.20 6.22
N GLY A 38 9.95 -23.04 5.63
CA GLY A 38 9.57 -24.01 4.61
C GLY A 38 9.18 -23.41 3.24
N LEU A 39 9.27 -22.08 3.07
CA LEU A 39 9.03 -21.39 1.81
C LEU A 39 10.31 -20.75 1.26
N ARG A 40 10.42 -20.68 -0.07
CA ARG A 40 11.52 -19.97 -0.75
C ARG A 40 11.44 -18.45 -0.55
N SER A 41 10.23 -17.90 -0.41
CA SER A 41 9.96 -16.48 -0.19
C SER A 41 8.73 -16.31 0.71
N ALA A 42 8.11 -15.11 0.76
CA ALA A 42 6.93 -14.84 1.58
C ALA A 42 5.78 -15.84 1.33
N ARG A 43 5.57 -16.24 0.06
CA ARG A 43 4.50 -17.17 -0.34
C ARG A 43 4.95 -18.35 -1.23
N LYS A 44 6.11 -18.25 -1.89
CA LYS A 44 6.57 -19.24 -2.89
C LYS A 44 6.97 -20.56 -2.23
N ARG A 45 6.25 -21.65 -2.56
CA ARG A 45 6.54 -23.02 -2.13
C ARG A 45 7.57 -23.71 -3.05
N GLU A 46 8.19 -24.76 -2.52
CA GLU A 46 8.96 -25.70 -3.34
C GLU A 46 8.02 -26.68 -4.05
N GLN A 47 8.50 -27.28 -5.14
CA GLN A 47 7.75 -28.31 -5.84
C GLN A 47 7.75 -29.59 -5.00
N PHE A 48 6.55 -30.12 -4.72
CA PHE A 48 6.38 -31.42 -4.07
C PHE A 48 6.33 -32.52 -5.13
N SER A 49 7.11 -33.59 -4.96
CA SER A 49 7.02 -34.81 -5.76
C SER A 49 6.47 -35.92 -4.88
N LYS A 50 5.33 -36.49 -5.28
CA LYS A 50 4.75 -37.67 -4.63
C LYS A 50 5.38 -38.92 -5.26
N ARG A 51 5.70 -39.92 -4.44
CA ARG A 51 6.07 -41.25 -4.89
C ARG A 51 4.85 -42.07 -5.25
#